data_AF-E3SAB5-F1
#
_entry.id   AF-E3SAB5-F1
#
_cell.length_a   1.000
_cell.length_b   1.000
_cell.length_c   1.000
_cell.angle_alpha   90.00
_cell.angle_beta   90.00
_cell.angle_gamma   90.00
#
_symmetry.space_group_name_H-M   'P 1'
#
loop_
_entity.id
_entity.type
_entity.pdbx_description
1 polymer ?
#
loop_
_entity_poly.entity_id
_entity_poly.type
_entity_poly.pdbx_seq_one_letter_code
_entity_poly.pdbx_strand_id
1 'polypeptide(L)'
;MKLWLQDITQAYTQSDDRLQLVVKPLYGIAEAGAYWWSIYFKHHTTTLNIETSTYDPCLLISKATDARTTTGFSIVSMQTNDTLGLLDNTFANREDKELRFKAKDKQYLTDTEPIEFNGCTVRLSSDSVITLRQKKQGKKLESAVDMKSYVQ
;
A
#
# COMPACT_ATOMS: atom_id res chain seq x y z
N MET A 1 6.55 8.93 -13.55
CA MET A 1 5.68 8.48 -12.44
C MET A 1 5.98 7.02 -12.20
N LYS A 2 5.97 6.55 -10.95
CA LYS A 2 6.30 5.16 -10.63
C LYS A 2 5.21 4.57 -9.75
N LEU A 3 4.79 3.33 -10.07
CA LEU A 3 3.92 2.55 -9.19
C LEU A 3 4.77 2.04 -8.02
N TRP A 4 4.25 2.18 -6.81
CA TRP A 4 4.92 1.70 -5.60
C TRP A 4 3.92 1.07 -4.63
N LEU A 5 4.48 0.28 -3.73
CA LEU A 5 3.81 -0.33 -2.61
C LEU A 5 4.53 0.04 -1.31
N GLN A 6 3.77 0.37 -0.27
CA GLN A 6 4.30 0.55 1.08
C GLN A 6 3.41 -0.15 2.09
N ASP A 7 4.04 -0.96 2.93
CA ASP A 7 3.41 -1.50 4.13
C ASP A 7 3.52 -0.46 5.24
N ILE A 8 2.36 -0.05 5.75
CA ILE A 8 2.20 1.01 6.74
C ILE A 8 2.01 0.47 8.15
N THR A 9 2.01 -0.86 8.30
CA THR A 9 2.12 -1.51 9.60
C THR A 9 3.50 -1.17 10.15
N GLN A 10 3.55 -0.67 11.40
CA GLN A 10 4.80 -0.18 11.98
C GLN A 10 5.95 -1.19 11.77
N ALA A 11 7.00 -0.75 11.09
CA ALA A 11 8.23 -1.52 10.94
C ALA A 11 8.92 -1.60 12.30
N TYR A 12 8.57 -2.61 13.10
CA TYR A 12 9.38 -2.97 14.25
C TYR A 12 10.63 -3.67 13.73
N THR A 13 11.80 -3.16 14.14
CA THR A 13 13.01 -3.98 14.17
C THR A 13 12.78 -5.08 15.19
N GLN A 14 12.40 -6.28 14.74
CA GLN A 14 12.69 -7.50 15.49
C GLN A 14 14.21 -7.62 15.51
N SER A 15 14.83 -7.13 16.58
CA SER A 15 16.26 -7.33 16.82
C SER A 15 16.46 -8.77 17.28
N ASP A 16 17.30 -9.51 16.57
CA ASP A 16 17.86 -10.78 17.06
C ASP A 16 18.44 -10.60 18.47
N ASP A 17 18.05 -11.49 19.38
CA ASP A 17 18.67 -11.75 20.69
C ASP A 17 18.62 -10.70 21.82
N ARG A 18 17.66 -9.76 21.87
CA ARG A 18 17.44 -8.96 23.09
C ARG A 18 15.97 -8.77 23.49
N LEU A 19 15.70 -8.99 24.78
CA LEU A 19 14.43 -8.69 25.43
C LEU A 19 14.07 -7.20 25.22
N GLN A 20 12.96 -6.94 24.55
CA GLN A 20 12.45 -5.59 24.32
C GLN A 20 11.53 -5.18 25.46
N LEU A 21 11.86 -4.07 26.14
CA LEU A 21 10.98 -3.45 27.11
C LEU A 21 9.85 -2.72 26.37
N VAL A 22 8.64 -3.21 26.55
CA VAL A 22 7.42 -2.63 26.00
C VAL A 22 7.02 -1.39 26.81
N VAL A 23 7.35 -0.20 26.31
CA VAL A 23 7.10 1.09 27.01
C VAL A 23 5.66 1.60 26.81
N LYS A 24 4.90 1.06 25.84
CA LYS A 24 3.51 1.43 25.53
C LYS A 24 2.70 0.18 25.16
N PRO A 25 1.37 0.12 25.41
CA PRO A 25 0.60 -1.10 25.24
C PRO A 25 0.70 -1.62 23.80
N LEU A 26 1.37 -2.77 23.65
CA LEU A 26 1.58 -3.47 22.38
C LEU A 26 0.34 -4.22 21.92
N TYR A 27 -0.59 -4.51 22.83
CA TYR A 27 -1.88 -5.11 22.50
C TYR A 27 -2.90 -4.00 22.19
N GLY A 28 -3.20 -3.84 20.90
CA GLY A 28 -4.40 -3.15 20.42
C GLY A 28 -4.20 -1.94 19.51
N ILE A 29 -3.01 -1.34 19.42
CA ILE A 29 -2.77 -0.16 18.55
C ILE A 29 -1.77 -0.49 17.43
N ALA A 30 -0.71 -1.22 17.75
CA ALA A 30 0.33 -1.64 16.80
C ALA A 30 -0.19 -2.63 15.72
N GLU A 31 -1.14 -3.48 16.09
CA GLU A 31 -1.79 -4.47 15.21
C GLU A 31 -3.18 -4.01 14.72
N ALA A 32 -3.68 -2.87 15.21
CA ALA A 32 -4.91 -2.30 14.70
C ALA A 32 -4.58 -1.60 13.39
N GLY A 33 -4.60 -2.32 12.27
CA GLY A 33 -4.39 -1.68 10.98
C GLY A 33 -5.36 -0.52 10.71
N ALA A 34 -6.53 -0.49 11.36
CA ALA A 34 -7.43 0.67 11.33
C ALA A 34 -6.81 1.94 11.96
N TYR A 35 -5.99 1.79 13.00
CA TYR A 35 -5.24 2.90 13.60
C TYR A 35 -4.20 3.45 12.62
N TRP A 36 -3.35 2.57 12.07
CA TRP A 36 -2.31 2.98 11.11
C TRP A 36 -2.89 3.54 9.83
N TRP A 37 -3.96 2.93 9.33
CA TRP A 37 -4.75 3.47 8.22
C TRP A 37 -5.23 4.89 8.53
N SER A 38 -5.81 5.14 9.71
CA SER A 38 -6.30 6.47 10.09
C SER A 38 -5.18 7.50 10.18
N ILE A 39 -4.01 7.12 10.72
CA ILE A 39 -2.84 8.00 10.80
C ILE A 39 -2.33 8.34 9.39
N TYR A 40 -2.16 7.34 8.53
CA TYR A 40 -1.66 7.56 7.17
C TYR A 40 -2.67 8.27 6.27
N PHE A 41 -3.96 8.02 6.47
CA PHE A 41 -5.05 8.73 5.79
C PHE A 41 -5.04 10.21 6.16
N LYS A 42 -4.89 10.53 7.45
CA LYS A 42 -4.74 11.91 7.92
C LYS A 42 -3.47 12.56 7.40
N HIS A 43 -2.37 11.82 7.33
CA HIS A 43 -1.13 12.33 6.73
C HIS A 43 -1.37 12.78 5.27
N HIS A 44 -1.98 11.93 4.45
CA HIS A 44 -2.30 12.29 3.07
C HIS A 44 -3.28 13.46 2.96
N THR A 45 -4.41 13.39 3.66
CA THR A 45 -5.49 14.37 3.51
C THR A 45 -5.19 15.73 4.15
N THR A 46 -4.53 15.73 5.32
CA THR A 46 -4.28 16.95 6.10
C THR A 46 -2.89 17.52 5.86
N THR A 47 -1.85 16.67 5.80
CA THR A 47 -0.46 17.13 5.62
C THR A 47 -0.08 17.30 4.15
N LEU A 48 -0.45 16.33 3.30
CA LEU A 48 -0.14 16.39 1.87
C LEU A 48 -1.22 17.11 1.06
N ASN A 49 -2.38 17.36 1.66
CA ASN A 49 -3.52 18.09 1.07
C ASN A 49 -4.11 17.40 -0.18
N ILE A 50 -4.14 16.06 -0.20
CA ILE A 50 -4.82 15.30 -1.24
C ILE A 50 -6.25 14.96 -0.80
N GLU A 51 -7.12 14.60 -1.75
CA GLU A 51 -8.55 14.38 -1.48
C GLU A 51 -8.99 12.97 -1.83
N THR A 52 -10.07 12.50 -1.20
CA THR A 52 -10.71 11.24 -1.57
C THR A 52 -11.44 11.38 -2.89
N SER A 53 -11.35 10.37 -3.74
CA SER A 53 -12.22 10.20 -4.90
C SER A 53 -13.69 10.18 -4.48
N THR A 54 -14.56 10.73 -5.32
CA THR A 54 -16.01 10.67 -5.12
C THR A 54 -16.59 9.26 -5.28
N TYR A 55 -15.83 8.34 -5.89
CA TYR A 55 -16.25 6.96 -6.15
C TYR A 55 -15.81 5.98 -5.07
N ASP A 56 -14.66 6.22 -4.43
CA ASP A 56 -14.08 5.32 -3.45
C ASP A 56 -13.34 6.14 -2.36
N PRO A 57 -13.77 6.08 -1.09
CA PRO A 57 -13.12 6.82 0.01
C PRO A 57 -11.70 6.33 0.34
N CYS A 58 -11.33 5.13 -0.11
CA CYS A 58 -9.98 4.59 0.02
C CYS A 58 -9.06 4.96 -1.14
N LEU A 59 -9.59 5.58 -2.20
CA LEU A 59 -8.81 6.10 -3.33
C LEU A 59 -8.57 7.60 -3.14
N LEU A 60 -7.32 7.98 -2.89
CA LEU A 60 -6.90 9.36 -2.75
C LEU A 60 -6.28 9.86 -4.04
N ILE A 61 -6.58 11.09 -4.42
CA ILE A 61 -6.10 11.74 -5.63
C ILE A 61 -5.63 13.16 -5.33
N SER A 62 -4.60 13.62 -6.02
CA SER A 62 -4.22 15.03 -5.98
C SER A 62 -5.37 15.92 -6.43
N LYS A 63 -5.56 17.05 -5.74
CA LYS A 63 -6.59 18.03 -6.08
C LYS A 63 -6.38 18.56 -7.50
N ALA A 64 -7.48 18.78 -8.23
CA ALA A 64 -7.42 19.26 -9.61
C ALA A 64 -6.70 20.63 -9.76
N THR A 65 -6.79 21.48 -8.74
CA THR A 65 -6.07 22.77 -8.70
C THR A 65 -4.56 22.60 -8.49
N ASP A 66 -4.15 21.49 -7.89
CA ASP A 66 -2.76 21.17 -7.56
C ASP A 66 -2.03 20.40 -8.68
N ALA A 67 -2.76 19.83 -9.63
CA ALA A 67 -2.18 19.12 -10.78
C ALA A 67 -1.29 20.00 -11.69
N ARG A 68 -1.32 21.33 -11.52
CA ARG A 68 -0.41 22.29 -12.17
C ARG A 68 0.44 23.11 -11.18
N THR A 69 0.38 22.80 -9.88
CA THR A 69 1.20 23.47 -8.84
C THR A 69 2.47 22.65 -8.56
N THR A 70 3.42 23.25 -7.87
CA THR A 70 4.69 22.61 -7.48
C THR A 70 4.54 21.49 -6.44
N THR A 71 3.31 21.08 -6.13
CA THR A 71 3.01 20.09 -5.08
C THR A 71 3.05 18.65 -5.58
N GLY A 72 2.97 18.45 -6.90
CA GLY A 72 3.13 17.15 -7.56
C GLY A 72 1.82 16.34 -7.67
N PHE A 73 1.88 15.31 -8.51
CA PHE A 73 0.79 14.39 -8.79
C PHE A 73 0.87 13.12 -7.94
N SER A 74 -0.29 12.69 -7.44
CA SER A 74 -0.49 11.46 -6.70
C SER A 74 -1.83 10.81 -7.00
N ILE A 75 -1.82 9.47 -7.07
CA ILE A 75 -2.98 8.62 -6.84
C ILE A 75 -2.56 7.57 -5.82
N VAL A 76 -3.31 7.41 -4.73
CA VAL A 76 -2.97 6.49 -3.65
C VAL A 76 -4.21 5.69 -3.26
N SER A 77 -4.17 4.38 -3.47
CA SER A 77 -5.17 3.45 -2.96
C SER A 77 -4.73 2.90 -1.61
N MET A 78 -5.44 3.29 -0.55
CA MET A 78 -5.15 2.94 0.82
C MET A 78 -5.86 1.67 1.27
N GLN A 79 -5.14 0.78 1.96
CA GLN A 79 -5.74 -0.33 2.71
C GLN A 79 -5.09 -0.45 4.10
N THR A 80 -5.73 -1.25 4.94
CA THR A 80 -5.46 -1.38 6.39
C THR A 80 -4.00 -1.69 6.74
N ASN A 81 -3.26 -2.37 5.85
CA ASN A 81 -1.86 -2.76 6.06
C ASN A 81 -0.96 -2.36 4.89
N ASP A 82 -1.42 -2.55 3.66
CA ASP A 82 -0.68 -2.25 2.44
C ASP A 82 -1.27 -1.00 1.75
N THR A 83 -0.42 -0.12 1.23
CA THR A 83 -0.83 1.02 0.40
C THR A 83 -0.16 0.93 -0.96
N LEU A 84 -0.96 1.00 -2.02
CA LEU A 84 -0.49 1.03 -3.40
C LEU A 84 -0.68 2.44 -3.95
N GLY A 85 0.33 3.00 -4.60
CA GLY A 85 0.26 4.36 -5.14
C GLY A 85 1.03 4.57 -6.43
N LEU A 86 0.68 5.65 -7.11
CA LEU A 86 1.35 6.17 -8.29
C LEU A 86 1.68 7.64 -8.04
N LEU A 87 2.98 7.94 -7.97
CA LEU A 87 3.47 9.29 -7.66
C LEU A 87 4.43 9.78 -8.74
N ASP A 88 4.52 11.11 -8.87
CA ASP A 88 5.70 11.74 -9.44
C ASP A 88 6.80 11.95 -8.37
N ASN A 89 7.99 12.34 -8.83
CA ASN A 89 9.13 12.53 -7.93
C ASN A 89 8.93 13.71 -6.97
N THR A 90 8.20 14.75 -7.40
CA THR A 90 7.94 15.95 -6.60
C THR A 90 7.10 15.58 -5.38
N PHE A 91 6.02 14.83 -5.58
CA PHE A 91 5.15 14.37 -4.52
C PHE A 91 5.86 13.35 -3.63
N ALA A 92 6.56 12.37 -4.21
CA ALA A 92 7.26 11.34 -3.44
C ALA A 92 8.27 11.94 -2.45
N ASN A 93 9.08 12.90 -2.90
CA ASN A 93 10.05 13.59 -2.05
C ASN A 93 9.37 14.39 -0.91
N ARG A 94 8.21 14.99 -1.20
CA ARG A 94 7.44 15.75 -0.20
C ARG A 94 6.82 14.83 0.84
N GLU A 95 6.22 13.72 0.41
CA GLU A 95 5.68 12.70 1.31
C GLU A 95 6.76 12.18 2.25
N ASP A 96 7.92 11.77 1.72
CA ASP A 96 9.01 11.23 2.53
C ASP A 96 9.53 12.26 3.55
N LYS A 97 9.56 13.55 3.18
CA LYS A 97 9.96 14.64 4.08
C LYS A 97 8.95 14.90 5.21
N GLU A 98 7.66 14.76 4.93
CA GLU A 98 6.59 15.05 5.88
C GLU A 98 6.16 13.84 6.71
N LEU A 99 6.65 12.63 6.40
CA LEU A 99 6.33 11.42 7.14
C LEU A 99 6.89 11.48 8.57
N ARG A 100 6.00 11.44 9.57
CA ARG A 100 6.37 11.57 11.01
C ARG A 100 6.28 10.28 11.81
N PHE A 101 6.06 9.15 11.14
CA PHE A 101 5.98 7.83 11.75
C PHE A 101 6.77 6.81 10.94
N LYS A 102 7.11 5.67 11.56
CA LYS A 102 7.88 4.61 10.90
C LYS A 102 6.98 3.74 10.04
N ALA A 103 7.19 3.74 8.74
CA ALA A 103 6.65 2.78 7.78
C ALA A 103 7.79 1.95 7.19
N LYS A 104 7.48 0.84 6.51
CA LYS A 104 8.50 0.13 5.70
C LYS A 104 8.88 0.99 4.49
N ASP A 105 10.02 0.69 3.90
CA ASP A 105 10.45 1.36 2.67
C ASP A 105 9.48 1.08 1.51
N LYS A 106 9.30 2.08 0.65
CA LYS A 106 8.51 1.93 -0.58
C LYS A 106 9.21 0.96 -1.53
N GLN A 107 8.47 -0.04 -1.99
CA GLN A 107 8.88 -0.93 -3.06
C GLN A 107 8.33 -0.40 -4.38
N TYR A 108 9.21 -0.10 -5.33
CA TYR A 108 8.80 0.39 -6.65
C TYR A 108 8.69 -0.79 -7.62
N LEU A 109 7.60 -0.82 -8.40
CA LEU A 109 7.45 -1.82 -9.44
C LEU A 109 8.49 -1.56 -10.55
N THR A 110 9.31 -2.57 -10.84
CA THR A 110 10.23 -2.58 -11.98
C THR A 110 9.88 -3.73 -12.92
N ASP A 111 10.50 -3.74 -14.10
CA ASP A 111 10.39 -4.80 -15.09
C ASP A 111 11.14 -6.09 -14.70
N THR A 112 12.05 -5.98 -13.72
CA THR A 112 12.84 -7.11 -13.21
C THR A 112 12.25 -7.72 -11.95
N GLU A 113 11.74 -6.89 -11.04
CA GLU A 113 11.35 -7.32 -9.69
C GLU A 113 9.84 -7.16 -9.48
N PRO A 114 9.11 -8.26 -9.21
CA PRO A 114 7.71 -8.19 -8.82
C PRO A 114 7.55 -7.61 -7.41
N ILE A 115 6.40 -7.00 -7.16
CA ILE A 115 5.97 -6.60 -5.80
C ILE A 115 4.83 -7.48 -5.32
N GLU A 116 4.79 -7.73 -4.02
CA GLU A 116 3.80 -8.59 -3.38
C GLU A 116 2.79 -7.73 -2.64
N PHE A 117 1.52 -7.80 -3.04
CA PHE A 117 0.45 -6.96 -2.54
C PHE A 117 -0.78 -7.81 -2.18
N ASN A 118 -1.17 -7.85 -0.90
CA ASN A 118 -2.34 -8.62 -0.41
C ASN A 118 -2.46 -10.05 -0.95
N GLY A 119 -1.36 -10.80 -0.97
CA GLY A 119 -1.37 -12.18 -1.47
C GLY A 119 -1.50 -12.30 -2.99
N CYS A 120 -1.34 -11.19 -3.72
CA CYS A 120 -1.13 -11.15 -5.16
C CYS A 120 0.31 -10.74 -5.47
N THR A 121 0.79 -11.15 -6.64
CA THR A 121 2.06 -10.74 -7.21
C THR A 121 1.78 -9.80 -8.37
N VAL A 122 2.32 -8.58 -8.29
CA VAL A 122 2.25 -7.58 -9.36
C VAL A 122 3.55 -7.64 -10.16
N ARG A 123 3.46 -7.69 -11.49
CA ARG A 123 4.61 -7.70 -12.40
C ARG A 123 4.44 -6.64 -13.48
N LEU A 124 5.51 -5.93 -13.79
CA LEU A 124 5.64 -5.13 -15.00
C LEU A 124 6.36 -5.98 -16.04
N SER A 125 5.76 -6.15 -17.19
CA SER A 125 6.38 -6.82 -18.33
C SER A 125 7.14 -5.79 -19.19
N SER A 126 8.08 -6.25 -20.00
CA SER A 126 8.93 -5.39 -20.85
C SER A 126 8.14 -4.55 -21.88
N ASP A 127 6.92 -4.97 -22.20
CA ASP A 127 5.96 -4.27 -23.05
C ASP A 127 5.09 -3.24 -22.29
N SER A 128 5.48 -2.90 -21.05
CA SER A 128 4.75 -1.99 -20.15
C SER A 128 3.38 -2.49 -19.69
N VAL A 129 3.12 -3.80 -19.81
CA VAL A 129 1.90 -4.43 -19.30
C VAL A 129 2.08 -4.75 -17.81
N ILE A 130 1.16 -4.24 -16.99
CA ILE A 130 1.08 -4.60 -15.57
C ILE A 130 0.12 -5.78 -15.41
N THR A 131 0.59 -6.85 -14.78
CA THR A 131 -0.22 -8.02 -14.46
C THR A 131 -0.31 -8.22 -12.96
N LEU A 132 -1.52 -8.56 -12.48
CA LEU A 132 -1.79 -8.92 -11.08
C LEU A 132 -2.20 -10.40 -11.05
N ARG A 133 -1.43 -11.23 -10.34
CA ARG A 133 -1.73 -12.66 -10.20
C ARG A 133 -1.90 -13.05 -8.75
N GLN A 134 -3.05 -13.63 -8.41
CA GLN A 134 -3.28 -14.14 -7.07
C GLN A 134 -2.38 -15.34 -6.76
N LYS A 135 -1.77 -15.35 -5.56
CA LYS A 135 -0.91 -16.45 -5.12
C LYS A 135 -1.74 -17.70 -4.88
N LYS A 136 -1.29 -18.81 -5.45
CA LYS A 136 -1.73 -20.19 -5.13
C LYS A 136 -3.22 -20.47 -5.36
N GLN A 137 -4.06 -19.53 -5.79
CA GLN A 137 -5.49 -19.76 -5.94
C GLN A 137 -5.80 -20.80 -7.02
N GLY A 138 -5.07 -20.77 -8.15
CA GLY A 138 -5.18 -21.80 -9.19
C GLY A 138 -4.79 -23.21 -8.72
N LYS A 139 -4.03 -23.34 -7.61
CA LYS A 139 -3.70 -24.65 -7.03
C LYS A 139 -4.84 -25.21 -6.17
N LYS A 140 -5.85 -24.40 -5.87
CA LYS A 140 -7.07 -24.81 -5.16
C LYS A 140 -8.21 -25.17 -6.12
N LEU A 141 -7.98 -25.06 -7.42
CA LEU A 141 -8.95 -25.43 -8.44
C LEU A 141 -8.72 -26.87 -8.84
N GLU A 142 -9.80 -27.66 -8.81
CA GLU A 142 -9.86 -29.03 -9.32
C GLU A 142 -10.98 -29.10 -10.36
N SER A 143 -10.90 -30.05 -11.27
CA SER A 143 -11.97 -30.28 -12.24
C SER A 143 -13.23 -30.73 -11.51
N ALA A 144 -14.35 -30.04 -11.74
CA ALA A 144 -15.64 -30.49 -11.23
C ALA A 144 -15.98 -31.85 -11.87
N VAL A 145 -16.15 -32.87 -11.03
CA VAL A 145 -16.52 -34.22 -11.48
C VAL A 145 -18.03 -34.43 -11.49
N ASP A 146 -18.77 -33.64 -10.71
CA ASP A 146 -20.23 -33.62 -10.69
C ASP A 146 -20.78 -32.25 -10.22
N MET A 147 -22.11 -32.13 -10.20
CA MET A 147 -22.80 -30.90 -9.79
C MET A 147 -22.68 -30.60 -8.29
N LYS A 148 -22.25 -31.56 -7.47
CA LYS A 148 -21.99 -31.38 -6.03
C LYS A 148 -20.55 -30.91 -5.75
N SER A 149 -19.68 -31.00 -6.75
CA SER A 149 -18.26 -30.61 -6.68
C SER A 149 -18.05 -29.10 -6.70
N TYR A 150 -19.10 -28.31 -6.98
CA TYR A 150 -19.04 -26.86 -6.88
C TYR A 150 -19.12 -26.44 -5.41
N VAL A 151 -18.08 -25.76 -4.93
CA VAL A 151 -18.14 -25.06 -3.65
C VAL A 151 -19.10 -23.87 -3.83
N GLN A 152 -20.24 -23.91 -3.14
CA GLN A 152 -21.15 -22.76 -3.00
C GLN A 152 -20.56 -21.71 -2.06
#